data_AF-K9WKZ7-F1
#
_entry.id   AF-K9WKZ7-F1
#
_cell.length_a   1.000
_cell.length_b   1.000
_cell.length_c   1.000
_cell.angle_alpha   90.00
_cell.angle_beta   90.00
_cell.angle_gamma   90.00
#
_symmetry.space_group_name_H-M   'P 1'
#
loop_
_entity.id
_entity.type
_entity.pdbx_description
1 polymer ?
#
loop_
_entity_poly.entity_id
_entity_poly.type
_entity_poly.pdbx_seq_one_letter_code
_entity_poly.pdbx_strand_id
1 'polypeptide(L)' 'MSIFKWLQAALQYIGEGVVRIFRPSDDEYPNIGVQPFAGDSFEEDA' A
#
# COMPACT_ATOMS: atom_id res chain seq x y z
N MET A 1 18.03 33.02 0.01
CA MET A 1 17.18 33.30 1.19
C MET A 1 16.74 31.97 1.82
N SER A 2 17.25 31.64 3.00
CA SER A 2 17.16 30.32 3.67
C SER A 2 15.73 29.83 3.94
N ILE A 3 14.81 30.76 4.22
CA ILE A 3 13.40 30.46 4.56
C ILE A 3 12.65 29.79 3.40
N PHE A 4 12.90 30.20 2.15
CA PHE A 4 12.26 29.59 0.99
C PHE A 4 12.71 28.13 0.78
N LYS A 5 13.96 27.81 1.10
CA LYS A 5 14.46 26.42 1.03
C LYS A 5 13.79 25.53 2.07
N TRP A 6 13.60 26.05 3.28
CA TRP A 6 12.89 25.33 4.35
C TRP A 6 11.42 25.09 4.03
N LEU A 7 10.73 26.09 3.47
CA LEU A 7 9.34 25.95 3.03
C LEU A 7 9.20 24.90 1.92
N GLN A 8 10.12 24.91 0.94
CA GLN A 8 10.14 23.92 -0.14
C GLN A 8 10.32 22.50 0.40
N ALA A 9 11.25 22.31 1.35
CA ALA A 9 11.48 21.00 1.98
C ALA A 9 10.24 20.50 2.76
N ALA A 10 9.55 21.40 3.47
CA ALA A 10 8.33 21.05 4.20
C ALA A 10 7.18 20.65 3.25
N LEU A 11 6.98 21.40 2.16
CA LEU A 11 5.98 21.07 1.15
C LEU A 11 6.29 19.76 0.44
N GLN A 12 7.57 19.48 0.16
CA GLN A 12 7.99 18.21 -0.42
C GLN A 12 7.68 17.03 0.51
N TYR A 13 8.04 17.13 1.79
CA TYR A 13 7.78 16.08 2.78
C TYR A 13 6.28 15.77 2.93
N ILE A 14 5.44 16.80 3.00
CA ILE A 14 3.98 16.63 3.08
C ILE A 14 3.44 16.06 1.77
N GLY A 15 3.93 16.54 0.62
CA GLY A 15 3.52 16.08 -0.70
C GLY A 15 3.79 14.58 -0.93
N GLU A 16 4.95 14.09 -0.51
CA GLU A 16 5.30 12.66 -0.58
C GLU A 16 4.33 11.80 0.26
N GLY A 17 3.93 12.28 1.45
CA GLY A 17 2.93 11.61 2.29
C GLY A 17 1.54 11.59 1.66
N VAL A 18 1.11 12.71 1.08
CA VAL A 18 -0.18 12.82 0.37
C VAL A 18 -0.22 11.85 -0.82
N VAL A 19 0.84 11.79 -1.62
CA VAL A 19 0.94 10.85 -2.74
C VAL A 19 0.88 9.41 -2.24
N ARG A 20 1.54 9.07 -1.14
CA ARG A 20 1.49 7.70 -0.60
C ARG A 20 0.08 7.26 -0.17
N ILE A 21 -0.70 8.16 0.44
CA ILE A 21 -2.05 7.86 0.97
C ILE A 21 -3.11 7.90 -0.12
N PHE A 22 -3.04 8.88 -1.01
CA PHE A 22 -4.08 9.16 -2.00
C PHE A 22 -3.68 8.77 -3.43
N ARG A 23 -2.57 8.06 -3.63
CA ARG A 23 -2.26 7.47 -4.94
C ARG A 23 -3.40 6.52 -5.36
N PRO A 24 -3.73 6.49 -6.67
CA PRO A 24 -4.53 5.42 -7.23
C PRO A 24 -3.96 4.07 -6.79
N SER A 25 -4.83 3.10 -6.52
CA SER A 25 -4.54 1.77 -5.96
C SER A 25 -3.08 1.33 -6.14
N ASP A 26 -2.36 1.22 -5.01
CA ASP A 26 -1.09 0.50 -4.95
C ASP A 26 -1.33 -0.87 -4.33
N ASP A 27 -2.38 -1.56 -4.80
CA ASP A 27 -2.50 -2.97 -4.54
C ASP A 27 -1.45 -3.69 -5.39
N GLU A 28 -0.26 -3.91 -4.79
CA GLU A 28 0.72 -4.86 -5.33
C GLU A 28 0.21 -6.30 -5.29
N TYR A 29 -1.00 -6.53 -4.78
CA TYR A 29 -1.64 -7.82 -4.88
C TYR A 29 -1.91 -8.12 -6.36
N PRO A 30 -1.51 -9.30 -6.84
CA PRO A 30 -1.88 -9.71 -8.19
C PRO A 30 -3.40 -9.63 -8.34
N ASN A 31 -3.87 -9.11 -9.49
CA ASN A 31 -5.30 -9.11 -9.86
C ASN A 31 -5.96 -10.50 -9.74
N ILE A 32 -5.14 -11.56 -9.69
CA ILE A 32 -5.51 -12.94 -9.42
C ILE A 32 -4.61 -13.53 -8.33
N GLY A 33 -5.16 -13.72 -7.13
CA GLY A 33 -4.53 -14.55 -6.10
C GLY A 33 -4.90 -16.01 -6.33
N VAL A 34 -3.92 -16.92 -6.24
CA VAL A 34 -4.21 -18.33 -5.97
C VAL A 34 -4.32 -18.43 -4.44
N GLN A 35 -5.48 -18.79 -3.89
CA GLN A 35 -5.58 -19.10 -2.46
C GLN A 35 -4.65 -20.29 -2.18
N PRO A 36 -3.58 -20.13 -1.37
CA PRO A 36 -2.61 -21.20 -1.14
C PRO A 36 -3.18 -22.34 -0.30
N PHE A 37 -4.22 -22.07 0.48
CA PHE A 37 -4.92 -23.06 1.29
C PHE A 37 -6.42 -22.82 1.15
N ALA A 38 -7.08 -23.56 0.26
CA ALA A 38 -8.44 -23.97 0.58
C ALA A 38 -8.25 -25.01 1.68
N GLY A 39 -8.57 -24.68 2.94
CA GLY A 39 -8.37 -25.63 4.04
C GLY A 39 -8.97 -26.98 3.65
N ASP A 40 -8.22 -28.06 3.84
CA ASP A 40 -8.71 -29.40 3.51
C ASP A 40 -10.04 -29.60 4.25
N SER A 41 -11.09 -29.98 3.51
CA SER A 41 -12.34 -30.39 4.14
C SER A 41 -12.01 -31.51 5.12
N PHE A 42 -12.44 -31.39 6.37
CA PHE A 42 -12.30 -32.46 7.33
C PHE A 42 -13.09 -33.67 6.81
N GLU A 43 -12.40 -34.70 6.32
CA GLU A 43 -13.01 -35.99 6.02
C GLU A 43 -13.25 -36.68 7.37
N GLU A 44 -14.51 -36.71 7.79
CA GLU A 44 -14.96 -37.59 8.86
C GLU A 44 -15.07 -39.00 8.25
N ASP A 45 -14.08 -39.85 8.51
CA ASP A 45 -14.12 -41.28 8.18
C ASP A 45 -15.33 -41.92 8.88
N ALA A 46 -16.38 -42.21 8.09
CA ALA A 46 -17.61 -42.88 8.53
C ALA A 46 -17.65 -44.36 8.12
#